data_AF-A0A396F8V1-F1
#
_entry.id   AF-A0A396F8V1-F1
#
_cell.length_a   1.000
_cell.length_b   1.000
_cell.length_c   1.000
_cell.angle_alpha   90.00
_cell.angle_beta   90.00
_cell.angle_gamma   90.00
#
_symmetry.space_group_name_H-M   'P 1'
#
loop_
_entity.id
_entity.type
_entity.pdbx_description
1 polymer ?
#
loop_
_entity_poly.entity_id
_entity_poly.type
_entity_poly.pdbx_seq_one_letter_code
_entity_poly.pdbx_strand_id
1 'polypeptide(L)'
;MLDLTKFTTEQRNQRSMDLDTMTSLQIVTTMNDEDLRAVQSVTKVLPQVATAIDWAAEALERGGRVFYMGAGTSGRLGVLDASECPPTFGVSPDLIVGLIAGGETAFIKAVEGAEDSEELGASDLRERGLSDKDLVVGLAASGRTPYVVGGLVYAKATGCKTIAIACNQGSKIGESADLAIEPVPGPEVLTGSTRLKAGTVQKLILNMISTGAMVKIGKVYQNLMVDVQQTNEKLVVRGQNIVMEATGCTREHAIQALADAGGHVKTAIVSVLLDCDAEQAAVALERARGHVRTAVSGHEKSDADAQ
;
A
#
# COMPACT_ATOMS: atom_id res chain seq x y z
N MET A 1 9.69 4.60 -34.52
CA MET A 1 8.82 3.41 -34.39
C MET A 1 9.15 2.75 -33.07
N LEU A 2 8.15 2.31 -32.31
CA LEU A 2 8.34 1.68 -31.01
C LEU A 2 8.97 0.29 -31.19
N ASP A 3 10.11 0.04 -30.53
CA ASP A 3 10.79 -1.26 -30.58
C ASP A 3 10.55 -2.02 -29.26
N LEU A 4 9.66 -3.01 -29.30
CA LEU A 4 9.28 -3.80 -28.13
C LEU A 4 10.39 -4.72 -27.64
N THR A 5 11.35 -5.10 -28.50
CA THR A 5 12.36 -6.11 -28.19
C THR A 5 13.35 -5.69 -27.10
N LYS A 6 13.46 -4.36 -26.87
CA LYS A 6 14.31 -3.76 -25.85
C LYS A 6 13.75 -3.87 -24.43
N PHE A 7 12.45 -4.14 -24.29
CA PHE A 7 11.80 -4.21 -22.98
C PHE A 7 11.84 -5.64 -22.45
N THR A 8 12.37 -5.83 -21.24
CA THR A 8 12.45 -7.14 -20.60
C THR A 8 11.05 -7.77 -20.44
N THR A 9 10.02 -6.95 -20.23
CA THR A 9 8.62 -7.40 -20.14
C THR A 9 8.08 -8.04 -21.42
N GLU A 10 8.67 -7.75 -22.58
CA GLU A 10 8.24 -8.25 -23.90
C GLU A 10 9.16 -9.36 -24.44
N GLN A 11 10.25 -9.68 -23.74
CA GLN A 11 11.18 -10.73 -24.15
C GLN A 11 10.60 -12.12 -23.87
N ARG A 12 11.04 -13.12 -24.65
CA ARG A 12 10.70 -14.52 -24.42
C ARG A 12 11.51 -15.11 -23.27
N ASN A 13 10.86 -15.87 -22.41
CA ASN A 13 11.52 -16.62 -21.35
C ASN A 13 12.09 -17.94 -21.88
N GLN A 14 13.40 -18.11 -21.80
CA GLN A 14 14.09 -19.32 -22.27
C GLN A 14 13.70 -20.59 -21.48
N ARG A 15 13.20 -20.44 -20.25
CA ARG A 15 12.78 -21.56 -19.40
C ARG A 15 11.37 -22.08 -19.72
N SER A 16 10.61 -21.38 -20.56
CA SER A 16 9.24 -21.73 -20.91
C SER A 16 9.02 -21.75 -22.43
N MET A 17 10.06 -22.06 -23.20
CA MET A 17 9.98 -22.15 -24.67
C MET A 17 8.94 -23.18 -25.15
N ASP A 18 8.79 -24.27 -24.40
CA ASP A 18 7.90 -25.39 -24.70
C ASP A 18 6.68 -25.44 -23.76
N LEU A 19 6.26 -24.28 -23.22
CA LEU A 19 5.18 -24.17 -22.21
C LEU A 19 3.88 -24.87 -22.63
N ASP A 20 3.57 -24.88 -23.93
CA ASP A 20 2.38 -25.48 -24.53
C ASP A 20 2.41 -27.02 -24.60
N THR A 21 3.58 -27.62 -24.41
CA THR A 21 3.77 -29.09 -24.40
C THR A 21 4.05 -29.67 -23.01
N MET A 22 4.21 -28.80 -22.01
CA MET A 22 4.41 -29.19 -20.63
C MET A 22 3.18 -29.89 -20.05
N THR A 23 3.40 -30.89 -19.21
CA THR A 23 2.35 -31.40 -18.31
C THR A 23 1.91 -30.33 -17.31
N SER A 24 0.70 -30.46 -16.76
CA SER A 24 0.20 -29.50 -15.76
C SER A 24 1.16 -29.29 -14.58
N LEU A 25 1.84 -30.34 -14.11
CA LEU A 25 2.82 -30.25 -13.03
C LEU A 25 4.06 -29.44 -13.44
N GLN A 26 4.54 -29.60 -14.67
CA GLN A 26 5.66 -28.81 -15.20
C GLN A 26 5.27 -27.34 -15.39
N ILE A 27 4.05 -27.06 -15.85
CA ILE A 27 3.52 -25.69 -15.98
C ILE A 27 3.56 -25.00 -14.61
N VAL A 28 2.92 -25.58 -13.59
CA VAL A 28 2.85 -24.92 -12.26
C VAL A 28 4.21 -24.83 -11.58
N THR A 29 5.10 -25.81 -11.76
CA THR A 29 6.49 -25.75 -11.26
C THR A 29 7.25 -24.60 -11.91
N THR A 30 7.17 -24.47 -13.24
CA THR A 30 7.85 -23.40 -13.99
C THR A 30 7.31 -22.03 -13.58
N MET A 31 5.99 -21.89 -13.40
CA MET A 31 5.38 -20.65 -12.91
C MET A 31 5.87 -20.30 -11.50
N ASN A 32 5.91 -21.27 -10.58
CA ASN A 32 6.36 -21.04 -9.20
C ASN A 32 7.83 -20.61 -9.13
N ASP A 33 8.69 -21.24 -9.92
CA ASP A 33 10.11 -20.86 -10.04
C ASP A 33 10.27 -19.41 -10.54
N GLU A 34 9.41 -18.97 -11.45
CA GLU A 34 9.36 -17.59 -11.92
C GLU A 34 8.85 -16.63 -10.83
N ASP A 35 7.84 -17.02 -10.06
CA ASP A 35 7.33 -16.22 -8.93
C ASP A 35 8.40 -15.98 -7.86
N LEU A 36 9.26 -16.97 -7.56
CA LEU A 36 10.38 -16.78 -6.65
C LEU A 36 11.33 -15.67 -7.14
N ARG A 37 11.53 -15.55 -8.46
CA ARG A 37 12.37 -14.49 -9.05
C ARG A 37 11.69 -13.13 -8.98
N ALA A 38 10.36 -13.10 -9.08
CA ALA A 38 9.57 -11.90 -8.85
C ALA A 38 9.83 -11.35 -7.44
N VAL A 39 9.71 -12.21 -6.41
CA VAL A 39 9.99 -11.84 -5.01
C VAL A 39 11.43 -11.37 -4.83
N GLN A 40 12.42 -12.12 -5.36
CA GLN A 40 13.83 -11.76 -5.27
C GLN A 40 14.16 -10.42 -5.93
N SER A 41 13.44 -10.03 -6.99
CA SER A 41 13.66 -8.74 -7.67
C SER A 41 13.32 -7.54 -6.78
N VAL A 42 12.36 -7.68 -5.86
CA VAL A 42 11.95 -6.62 -4.92
C VAL A 42 13.07 -6.30 -3.92
N THR A 43 13.87 -7.30 -3.53
CA THR A 43 15.01 -7.10 -2.61
C THR A 43 15.98 -6.02 -3.11
N LYS A 44 16.12 -5.87 -4.43
CA LYS A 44 17.04 -4.91 -5.05
C LYS A 44 16.58 -3.46 -4.97
N VAL A 45 15.29 -3.22 -4.66
CA VAL A 45 14.68 -1.89 -4.63
C VAL A 45 14.16 -1.51 -3.23
N LEU A 46 14.52 -2.27 -2.19
CA LEU A 46 14.10 -1.98 -0.81
C LEU A 46 14.45 -0.56 -0.33
N PRO A 47 15.61 0.04 -0.66
CA PRO A 47 15.90 1.43 -0.27
C PRO A 47 14.89 2.44 -0.84
N GLN A 48 14.47 2.24 -2.09
CA GLN A 48 13.48 3.08 -2.74
C GLN A 48 12.08 2.83 -2.15
N VAL A 49 11.72 1.57 -1.87
CA VAL A 49 10.46 1.25 -1.18
C VAL A 49 10.41 1.87 0.22
N ALA A 50 11.52 1.88 0.96
CA ALA A 50 11.61 2.57 2.25
C ALA A 50 11.39 4.08 2.11
N THR A 51 12.00 4.71 1.11
CA THR A 51 11.76 6.14 0.81
C THR A 51 10.29 6.41 0.46
N ALA A 52 9.65 5.50 -0.28
CA ALA A 52 8.23 5.60 -0.60
C ALA A 52 7.33 5.50 0.65
N ILE A 53 7.67 4.62 1.59
CA ILE A 53 6.99 4.52 2.88
C ILE A 53 7.08 5.83 3.66
N ASP A 54 8.28 6.42 3.74
CA ASP A 54 8.47 7.68 4.46
C ASP A 54 7.69 8.82 3.80
N TRP A 55 7.72 8.95 2.48
CA TRP A 55 6.94 9.97 1.77
C TRP A 55 5.43 9.78 1.90
N ALA A 56 4.96 8.53 1.91
CA ALA A 56 3.55 8.22 2.14
C ALA A 56 3.15 8.61 3.57
N ALA A 57 3.93 8.24 4.59
CA ALA A 57 3.67 8.65 5.96
C ALA A 57 3.64 10.18 6.12
N GLU A 58 4.63 10.89 5.56
CA GLU A 58 4.67 12.36 5.58
C GLU A 58 3.46 13.01 4.91
N ALA A 59 2.99 12.46 3.78
CA ALA A 59 1.79 12.96 3.11
C ALA A 59 0.55 12.82 4.01
N LEU A 60 0.38 11.64 4.61
CA LEU A 60 -0.74 11.33 5.49
C LEU A 60 -0.74 12.18 6.77
N GLU A 61 0.43 12.37 7.41
CA GLU A 61 0.57 13.20 8.61
C GLU A 61 0.24 14.68 8.37
N ARG A 62 0.45 15.18 7.15
CA ARG A 62 0.09 16.55 6.75
C ARG A 62 -1.38 16.69 6.32
N GLY A 63 -2.17 15.62 6.47
CA GLY A 63 -3.57 15.56 6.06
C GLY A 63 -3.77 15.44 4.55
N GLY A 64 -2.75 14.99 3.82
CA GLY A 64 -2.86 14.59 2.41
C GLY A 64 -3.32 13.15 2.26
N ARG A 65 -3.42 12.71 1.01
CA ARG A 65 -3.83 11.37 0.58
C ARG A 65 -2.73 10.71 -0.25
N VAL A 66 -2.82 9.40 -0.43
CA VAL A 66 -1.99 8.66 -1.38
C VAL A 66 -2.85 8.18 -2.53
N PHE A 67 -2.49 8.58 -3.75
CA PHE A 67 -3.13 8.13 -4.98
C PHE A 67 -2.29 7.06 -5.66
N TYR A 68 -2.87 5.89 -5.87
CA TYR A 68 -2.35 4.90 -6.80
C TYR A 68 -3.03 5.09 -8.15
N MET A 69 -2.28 5.10 -9.25
CA MET A 69 -2.87 5.20 -10.57
C MET A 69 -2.22 4.27 -11.58
N GLY A 70 -3.04 3.60 -12.41
CA GLY A 70 -2.55 2.69 -13.43
C GLY A 70 -3.64 2.29 -14.42
N ALA A 71 -3.26 1.50 -15.42
CA ALA A 71 -4.20 0.87 -16.35
C ALA A 71 -4.22 -0.65 -16.16
N GLY A 72 -5.29 -1.31 -16.63
CA GLY A 72 -5.41 -2.76 -16.62
C GLY A 72 -5.10 -3.38 -15.26
N THR A 73 -4.22 -4.39 -15.23
CA THR A 73 -3.83 -5.07 -13.99
C THR A 73 -3.19 -4.12 -12.98
N SER A 74 -2.33 -3.19 -13.41
CA SER A 74 -1.65 -2.25 -12.51
C SER A 74 -2.66 -1.33 -11.80
N GLY A 75 -3.65 -0.81 -12.52
CA GLY A 75 -4.74 -0.02 -11.92
C GLY A 75 -5.59 -0.85 -10.94
N ARG A 76 -5.94 -2.09 -11.31
CA ARG A 76 -6.70 -3.00 -10.42
C ARG A 76 -5.96 -3.31 -9.12
N LEU A 77 -4.64 -3.50 -9.18
CA LEU A 77 -3.81 -3.73 -7.99
C LEU A 77 -3.75 -2.50 -7.07
N GLY A 78 -3.70 -1.29 -7.64
CA GLY A 78 -3.83 -0.05 -6.88
C GLY A 78 -5.18 0.04 -6.16
N VAL A 79 -6.28 -0.25 -6.87
CA VAL A 79 -7.62 -0.30 -6.27
C VAL A 79 -7.73 -1.36 -5.17
N LEU A 80 -7.13 -2.54 -5.39
CA LEU A 80 -7.11 -3.63 -4.41
C LEU A 80 -6.45 -3.18 -3.09
N ASP A 81 -5.20 -2.69 -3.14
CA ASP A 81 -4.46 -2.26 -1.95
C ASP A 81 -5.18 -1.12 -1.20
N ALA A 82 -5.71 -0.14 -1.96
CA ALA A 82 -6.51 0.95 -1.40
C ALA A 82 -7.76 0.44 -0.66
N SER A 83 -8.49 -0.52 -1.24
CA SER A 83 -9.72 -1.07 -0.66
C SER A 83 -9.49 -1.86 0.64
N GLU A 84 -8.30 -2.40 0.83
CA GLU A 84 -7.93 -3.14 2.04
C GLU A 84 -7.53 -2.20 3.19
N CYS A 85 -7.21 -0.93 2.92
CA CYS A 85 -6.76 0.01 3.94
C CYS A 85 -7.83 0.34 5.01
N PRO A 86 -9.09 0.67 4.68
CA PRO A 86 -10.13 0.95 5.68
C PRO A 86 -10.40 -0.21 6.66
N PRO A 87 -10.69 -1.46 6.22
CA PRO A 87 -10.96 -2.54 7.16
C PRO A 87 -9.72 -2.99 7.96
N THR A 88 -8.51 -2.72 7.46
CA THR A 88 -7.26 -3.09 8.13
C THR A 88 -6.83 -2.03 9.15
N PHE A 89 -6.77 -0.75 8.75
CA PHE A 89 -6.18 0.31 9.56
C PHE A 89 -7.21 1.30 10.14
N GLY A 90 -8.50 1.05 9.92
CA GLY A 90 -9.59 1.88 10.43
C GLY A 90 -9.55 3.31 9.90
N VAL A 91 -9.07 3.49 8.66
CA VAL A 91 -8.95 4.79 8.00
C VAL A 91 -10.13 5.06 7.06
N SER A 92 -10.31 6.33 6.69
CA SER A 92 -11.27 6.72 5.65
C SER A 92 -10.94 6.04 4.31
N PRO A 93 -11.95 5.63 3.52
CA PRO A 93 -11.74 5.15 2.15
C PRO A 93 -11.11 6.19 1.22
N ASP A 94 -11.13 7.48 1.58
CA ASP A 94 -10.53 8.55 0.78
C ASP A 94 -9.04 8.79 1.07
N LEU A 95 -8.46 8.07 2.04
CA LEU A 95 -7.09 8.30 2.48
C LEU A 95 -6.05 7.69 1.52
N ILE A 96 -6.32 6.47 1.05
CA ILE A 96 -5.56 5.77 0.02
C ILE A 96 -6.53 5.49 -1.12
N VAL A 97 -6.27 6.04 -2.30
CA VAL A 97 -7.22 6.05 -3.43
C VAL A 97 -6.62 5.36 -4.64
N GLY A 98 -7.32 4.35 -5.16
CA GLY A 98 -6.94 3.69 -6.42
C GLY A 98 -7.68 4.28 -7.62
N LEU A 99 -6.93 4.73 -8.63
CA LEU A 99 -7.41 5.20 -9.92
C LEU A 99 -7.05 4.19 -11.01
N ILE A 100 -8.01 3.90 -11.87
CA ILE A 100 -7.85 2.98 -12.99
C ILE A 100 -8.28 3.68 -14.28
N ALA A 101 -7.42 3.65 -15.30
CA ALA A 101 -7.74 4.19 -16.62
C ALA A 101 -9.04 3.55 -17.16
N GLY A 102 -10.01 4.39 -17.54
CA GLY A 102 -11.36 3.96 -17.96
C GLY A 102 -12.39 3.88 -16.84
N GLY A 103 -12.03 4.28 -15.61
CA GLY A 103 -12.93 4.41 -14.47
C GLY A 103 -13.45 3.08 -13.92
N GLU A 104 -14.52 3.11 -13.14
CA GLU A 104 -15.04 1.94 -12.43
C GLU A 104 -15.35 0.74 -13.34
N THR A 105 -15.82 1.00 -14.58
CA THR A 105 -16.09 -0.07 -15.55
C THR A 105 -14.84 -0.87 -15.91
N ALA A 106 -13.66 -0.23 -15.90
CA ALA A 106 -12.37 -0.85 -16.17
C ALA A 106 -11.99 -1.92 -15.13
N PHE A 107 -12.57 -1.83 -13.92
CA PHE A 107 -12.37 -2.83 -12.87
C PHE A 107 -12.88 -4.21 -13.32
N ILE A 108 -14.09 -4.26 -13.90
CA ILE A 108 -14.76 -5.50 -14.32
C ILE A 108 -14.37 -5.90 -15.75
N LYS A 109 -14.28 -4.94 -16.68
CA LYS A 109 -14.02 -5.21 -18.10
C LYS A 109 -12.96 -4.26 -18.63
N ALA A 110 -11.98 -4.77 -19.38
CA ALA A 110 -10.98 -3.90 -20.01
C ALA A 110 -11.63 -2.85 -20.93
N VAL A 111 -11.14 -1.61 -20.85
CA VAL A 111 -11.57 -0.49 -21.70
C VAL A 111 -10.42 -0.21 -22.67
N GLU A 112 -10.64 -0.49 -23.95
CA GLU A 112 -9.62 -0.27 -25.00
C GLU A 112 -9.30 1.22 -25.15
N GLY A 113 -8.01 1.55 -25.34
CA GLY A 113 -7.53 2.91 -25.60
C GLY A 113 -7.45 3.84 -24.39
N ALA A 114 -8.02 3.48 -23.24
CA ALA A 114 -7.95 4.33 -22.04
C ALA A 114 -6.51 4.52 -21.52
N GLU A 115 -5.66 3.51 -21.70
CA GLU A 115 -4.26 3.55 -21.26
C GLU A 115 -3.37 4.46 -22.11
N ASP A 116 -3.80 4.78 -23.33
CA ASP A 116 -3.06 5.56 -24.32
C ASP A 116 -3.29 7.09 -24.19
N SER A 117 -4.15 7.53 -23.27
CA SER A 117 -4.47 8.96 -23.08
C SER A 117 -3.68 9.57 -21.92
N GLU A 118 -2.69 10.44 -22.23
CA GLU A 118 -1.98 11.23 -21.21
C GLU A 118 -2.93 12.22 -20.50
N GLU A 119 -3.89 12.81 -21.23
CA GLU A 119 -4.84 13.78 -20.67
C GLU A 119 -5.78 13.16 -19.62
N LEU A 120 -6.19 11.90 -19.82
CA LEU A 120 -7.13 11.23 -18.92
C LEU A 120 -6.54 11.06 -17.50
N GLY A 121 -5.25 10.72 -17.39
CA GLY A 121 -4.58 10.58 -16.09
C GLY A 121 -4.53 11.89 -15.30
N ALA A 122 -4.32 13.01 -15.99
CA ALA A 122 -4.36 14.34 -15.38
C ALA A 122 -5.80 14.75 -15.00
N SER A 123 -6.80 14.40 -15.82
CA SER A 123 -8.21 14.70 -15.54
C SER A 123 -8.69 13.99 -14.27
N ASP A 124 -8.42 12.69 -14.16
CA ASP A 124 -8.85 11.89 -13.00
C ASP A 124 -8.30 12.45 -11.68
N LEU A 125 -7.03 12.86 -11.67
CA LEU A 125 -6.40 13.50 -10.50
C LEU A 125 -7.02 14.87 -10.20
N ARG A 126 -7.29 15.68 -11.23
CA ARG A 126 -7.92 17.00 -11.09
C ARG A 126 -9.33 16.89 -10.51
N GLU A 127 -10.13 15.97 -11.02
CA GLU A 127 -11.51 15.72 -10.56
C GLU A 127 -11.56 15.27 -9.09
N ARG A 128 -10.50 14.59 -8.62
CA ARG A 128 -10.32 14.22 -7.20
C ARG A 128 -9.75 15.34 -6.34
N GLY A 129 -9.53 16.52 -6.91
CA GLY A 129 -9.00 17.69 -6.20
C GLY A 129 -7.59 17.45 -5.66
N LEU A 130 -6.68 16.93 -6.49
CA LEU A 130 -5.28 16.74 -6.11
C LEU A 130 -4.65 18.04 -5.58
N SER A 131 -3.87 17.93 -4.51
CA SER A 131 -3.17 19.03 -3.85
C SER A 131 -1.70 18.70 -3.59
N ASP A 132 -0.89 19.72 -3.32
CA ASP A 132 0.54 19.61 -2.99
C ASP A 132 0.85 18.78 -1.71
N LYS A 133 -0.16 18.52 -0.88
CA LYS A 133 -0.06 17.65 0.30
C LYS A 133 -0.10 16.17 -0.06
N ASP A 134 -0.70 15.83 -1.19
CA ASP A 134 -0.92 14.46 -1.64
C ASP A 134 0.37 13.83 -2.21
N LEU A 135 0.38 12.50 -2.24
CA LEU A 135 1.40 11.68 -2.89
C LEU A 135 0.77 10.92 -4.07
N VAL A 136 1.44 10.87 -5.22
CA VAL A 136 0.97 10.10 -6.38
C VAL A 136 1.96 9.00 -6.73
N VAL A 137 1.46 7.76 -6.84
CA VAL A 137 2.21 6.57 -7.24
C VAL A 137 1.64 6.04 -8.55
N GLY A 138 2.42 6.15 -9.62
CA GLY A 138 2.09 5.66 -10.94
C GLY A 138 2.58 4.22 -11.15
N LEU A 139 1.68 3.34 -11.62
CA LEU A 139 1.99 1.92 -11.85
C LEU A 139 1.83 1.56 -13.33
N ALA A 140 2.92 1.11 -13.95
CA ALA A 140 2.88 0.50 -15.26
C ALA A 140 4.00 -0.54 -15.41
N ALA A 141 3.66 -1.82 -15.56
CA ALA A 141 4.67 -2.87 -15.74
C ALA A 141 5.61 -2.58 -16.91
N SER A 142 5.05 -2.11 -18.04
CA SER A 142 5.80 -1.71 -19.24
C SER A 142 6.70 -0.49 -19.00
N GLY A 143 6.39 0.33 -18.00
CA GLY A 143 7.14 1.53 -17.68
C GLY A 143 6.84 2.74 -18.59
N ARG A 144 5.82 2.68 -19.45
CA ARG A 144 5.61 3.71 -20.48
C ARG A 144 4.16 4.11 -20.75
N THR A 145 3.20 3.56 -20.00
CA THR A 145 1.77 3.77 -20.22
C THR A 145 1.42 5.27 -20.20
N PRO A 146 0.92 5.86 -21.32
CA PRO A 146 0.66 7.29 -21.43
C PRO A 146 -0.24 7.86 -20.31
N TYR A 147 -1.32 7.17 -19.94
CA TYR A 147 -2.18 7.56 -18.80
C TYR A 147 -1.39 7.82 -17.52
N VAL A 148 -0.41 6.97 -17.22
CA VAL A 148 0.40 7.09 -16.01
C VAL A 148 1.42 8.22 -16.14
N VAL A 149 2.02 8.38 -17.32
CA VAL A 149 2.94 9.51 -17.60
C VAL A 149 2.22 10.84 -17.38
N GLY A 150 1.06 11.03 -18.00
CA GLY A 150 0.31 12.29 -17.91
C GLY A 150 -0.12 12.63 -16.48
N GLY A 151 -0.55 11.62 -15.71
CA GLY A 151 -0.87 11.81 -14.30
C GLY A 151 0.33 12.18 -13.42
N LEU A 152 1.47 11.52 -13.60
CA LEU A 152 2.69 11.85 -12.87
C LEU A 152 3.19 13.27 -13.19
N VAL A 153 3.18 13.65 -14.47
CA VAL A 153 3.55 15.01 -14.91
C VAL A 153 2.62 16.06 -14.27
N TYR A 154 1.31 15.82 -14.27
CA TYR A 154 0.34 16.71 -13.64
C TYR A 154 0.51 16.79 -12.12
N ALA A 155 0.74 15.66 -11.46
CA ALA A 155 0.98 15.62 -10.01
C ALA A 155 2.22 16.42 -9.63
N LYS A 156 3.31 16.26 -10.38
CA LYS A 156 4.55 17.02 -10.18
C LYS A 156 4.34 18.52 -10.39
N ALA A 157 3.59 18.91 -11.43
CA ALA A 157 3.23 20.32 -11.66
C ALA A 157 2.35 20.91 -10.55
N THR A 158 1.59 20.08 -9.84
CA THR A 158 0.76 20.45 -8.68
C THR A 158 1.58 20.57 -7.39
N GLY A 159 2.85 20.16 -7.40
CA GLY A 159 3.75 20.20 -6.24
C GLY A 159 3.75 18.92 -5.40
N CYS A 160 3.07 17.87 -5.84
CA CYS A 160 3.09 16.57 -5.17
C CYS A 160 4.48 15.93 -5.32
N LYS A 161 4.88 15.14 -4.31
CA LYS A 161 5.89 14.10 -4.53
C LYS A 161 5.30 13.03 -5.44
N THR A 162 6.14 12.45 -6.29
CA THR A 162 5.72 11.45 -7.28
C THR A 162 6.60 10.21 -7.26
N ILE A 163 5.97 9.04 -7.38
CA ILE A 163 6.65 7.73 -7.38
C ILE A 163 6.20 6.96 -8.61
N ALA A 164 7.12 6.27 -9.27
CA ALA A 164 6.82 5.37 -10.37
C ALA A 164 7.21 3.93 -10.03
N ILE A 165 6.33 2.97 -10.31
CA ILE A 165 6.61 1.54 -10.18
C ILE A 165 6.52 0.88 -11.56
N ALA A 166 7.68 0.45 -12.07
CA ALA A 166 7.83 -0.21 -13.37
C ALA A 166 8.61 -1.52 -13.25
N CYS A 167 8.48 -2.40 -14.25
CA CYS A 167 9.25 -3.65 -14.33
C CYS A 167 10.29 -3.65 -15.45
N ASN A 168 10.62 -2.46 -15.96
CA ASN A 168 11.72 -2.17 -16.87
C ASN A 168 12.58 -1.06 -16.27
N GLN A 169 13.90 -1.11 -16.51
CA GLN A 169 14.84 -0.08 -16.07
C GLN A 169 14.81 1.12 -17.00
N GLY A 170 15.03 2.32 -16.45
CA GLY A 170 15.04 3.57 -17.23
C GLY A 170 13.70 3.82 -17.91
N SER A 171 12.61 3.60 -17.17
CA SER A 171 11.26 3.69 -17.71
C SER A 171 10.82 5.14 -17.92
N LYS A 172 9.95 5.38 -18.91
CA LYS A 172 9.37 6.72 -19.18
C LYS A 172 8.60 7.25 -17.97
N ILE A 173 7.88 6.38 -17.24
CA ILE A 173 7.22 6.79 -15.99
C ILE A 173 8.22 7.08 -14.87
N GLY A 174 9.33 6.35 -14.82
CA GLY A 174 10.44 6.60 -13.89
C GLY A 174 11.07 7.98 -14.09
N GLU A 175 11.32 8.37 -15.35
CA GLU A 175 11.79 9.72 -15.71
C GLU A 175 10.77 10.83 -15.36
N SER A 176 9.48 10.48 -15.31
CA SER A 176 8.40 11.41 -15.02
C SER A 176 8.13 11.58 -13.51
N ALA A 177 8.78 10.79 -12.64
CA ALA A 177 8.59 10.78 -11.20
C ALA A 177 9.82 11.26 -10.43
N ASP A 178 9.66 11.64 -9.17
CA ASP A 178 10.76 12.02 -8.27
C ASP A 178 11.51 10.78 -7.73
N LEU A 179 10.81 9.65 -7.65
CA LEU A 179 11.36 8.37 -7.24
C LEU A 179 10.92 7.24 -8.19
N ALA A 180 11.89 6.55 -8.78
CA ALA A 180 11.64 5.36 -9.59
C ALA A 180 11.93 4.08 -8.79
N ILE A 181 10.95 3.19 -8.73
CA ILE A 181 11.03 1.85 -8.15
C ILE A 181 10.93 0.85 -9.31
N GLU A 182 12.08 0.33 -9.76
CA GLU A 182 12.18 -0.46 -11.00
C GLU A 182 12.71 -1.89 -10.77
N PRO A 183 12.00 -2.74 -10.01
CA PRO A 183 12.34 -4.15 -9.88
C PRO A 183 12.23 -4.86 -11.22
N VAL A 184 13.30 -5.55 -11.65
CA VAL A 184 13.33 -6.28 -12.93
C VAL A 184 13.18 -7.79 -12.66
N PRO A 185 11.96 -8.35 -12.74
CA PRO A 185 11.72 -9.79 -12.51
C PRO A 185 12.11 -10.68 -13.71
N GLY A 186 12.52 -10.07 -14.84
CA GLY A 186 12.84 -10.78 -16.07
C GLY A 186 11.60 -11.12 -16.92
N PRO A 187 11.80 -11.80 -18.07
CA PRO A 187 10.74 -12.20 -19.00
C PRO A 187 9.62 -13.00 -18.33
N GLU A 188 8.37 -12.76 -18.69
CA GLU A 188 7.22 -13.52 -18.17
C GLU A 188 7.21 -14.96 -18.71
N VAL A 189 6.66 -15.90 -17.93
CA VAL A 189 6.51 -17.31 -18.35
C VAL A 189 5.70 -17.43 -19.64
N LEU A 190 4.68 -16.57 -19.80
CA LEU A 190 3.96 -16.31 -21.04
C LEU A 190 4.36 -14.91 -21.52
N THR A 191 5.07 -14.84 -22.65
CA THR A 191 5.63 -13.59 -23.21
C THR A 191 4.59 -12.46 -23.21
N GLY A 192 4.95 -11.30 -22.63
CA GLY A 192 4.10 -10.12 -22.56
C GLY A 192 2.97 -10.16 -21.51
N SER A 193 2.72 -11.31 -20.85
CA SER A 193 1.65 -11.43 -19.84
C SER A 193 2.06 -10.85 -18.48
N THR A 194 2.26 -9.54 -18.42
CA THR A 194 2.72 -8.80 -17.22
C THR A 194 1.76 -8.84 -16.03
N ARG A 195 0.54 -9.39 -16.20
CA ARG A 195 -0.36 -9.69 -15.09
C ARG A 195 0.21 -10.72 -14.09
N LEU A 196 1.30 -11.40 -14.46
CA LEU A 196 1.96 -12.45 -13.68
C LEU A 196 3.03 -11.85 -12.77
N LYS A 197 4.34 -12.04 -13.06
CA LYS A 197 5.40 -11.61 -12.15
C LYS A 197 5.40 -10.11 -11.90
N ALA A 198 5.25 -9.31 -12.96
CA ALA A 198 5.20 -7.85 -12.80
C ALA A 198 4.01 -7.40 -11.93
N GLY A 199 2.84 -8.03 -12.09
CA GLY A 199 1.68 -7.84 -11.21
C GLY A 199 1.98 -8.24 -9.76
N THR A 200 2.61 -9.40 -9.53
CA THR A 200 3.03 -9.85 -8.19
C THR A 200 3.98 -8.85 -7.55
N VAL A 201 4.97 -8.36 -8.29
CA VAL A 201 5.94 -7.35 -7.83
C VAL A 201 5.23 -6.05 -7.42
N GLN A 202 4.32 -5.55 -8.27
CA GLN A 202 3.53 -4.36 -7.96
C GLN A 202 2.69 -4.55 -6.69
N LYS A 203 2.04 -5.71 -6.53
CA LYS A 203 1.28 -6.04 -5.30
C LYS A 203 2.18 -5.99 -4.06
N LEU A 204 3.35 -6.64 -4.11
CA LEU A 204 4.28 -6.68 -2.99
C LEU A 204 4.71 -5.28 -2.58
N ILE A 205 5.06 -4.42 -3.54
CA ILE A 205 5.50 -3.05 -3.26
C ILE A 205 4.35 -2.20 -2.72
N LEU A 206 3.15 -2.28 -3.30
CA LEU A 206 1.97 -1.55 -2.79
C LEU A 206 1.67 -1.94 -1.34
N ASN A 207 1.65 -3.24 -1.04
CA ASN A 207 1.42 -3.71 0.33
C ASN A 207 2.50 -3.23 1.31
N MET A 208 3.77 -3.14 0.87
CA MET A 208 4.85 -2.58 1.69
C MET A 208 4.63 -1.08 1.95
N ILE A 209 4.24 -0.31 0.93
CA ILE A 209 4.00 1.13 1.05
C ILE A 209 2.83 1.40 1.99
N SER A 210 1.66 0.82 1.74
CA SER A 210 0.46 1.04 2.56
C SER A 210 0.67 0.58 4.01
N THR A 211 1.16 -0.64 4.21
CA THR A 211 1.42 -1.18 5.56
C THR A 211 2.49 -0.37 6.28
N GLY A 212 3.59 -0.06 5.62
CA GLY A 212 4.68 0.71 6.20
C GLY A 212 4.25 2.12 6.61
N ALA A 213 3.51 2.81 5.74
CA ALA A 213 2.98 4.14 6.04
C ALA A 213 2.01 4.12 7.22
N MET A 214 1.13 3.11 7.28
CA MET A 214 0.17 2.95 8.39
C MET A 214 0.86 2.63 9.72
N VAL A 215 1.92 1.82 9.71
CA VAL A 215 2.79 1.60 10.88
C VAL A 215 3.42 2.92 11.33
N LYS A 216 3.96 3.69 10.38
CA LYS A 216 4.62 4.97 10.63
C LYS A 216 3.71 6.03 11.27
N ILE A 217 2.40 6.01 10.99
CA ILE A 217 1.41 6.93 11.56
C ILE A 217 0.63 6.34 12.74
N GLY A 218 1.14 5.27 13.36
CA GLY A 218 0.62 4.76 14.63
C GLY A 218 -0.62 3.87 14.53
N LYS A 219 -0.92 3.29 13.36
CA LYS A 219 -2.04 2.33 13.19
C LYS A 219 -1.74 0.93 13.73
N VAL A 220 -0.49 0.67 14.11
CA VAL A 220 0.01 -0.64 14.55
C VAL A 220 0.73 -0.49 15.90
N TYR A 221 0.60 -1.49 16.76
CA TYR A 221 1.40 -1.64 17.99
C TYR A 221 2.03 -3.01 18.00
N GLN A 222 3.36 -3.07 18.15
CA GLN A 222 4.13 -4.29 17.92
C GLN A 222 3.87 -4.81 16.49
N ASN A 223 3.23 -5.96 16.34
CA ASN A 223 2.74 -6.50 15.06
C ASN A 223 1.20 -6.65 15.05
N LEU A 224 0.51 -5.99 15.98
CA LEU A 224 -0.94 -6.05 16.16
C LEU A 224 -1.62 -4.86 15.48
N MET A 225 -2.69 -5.18 14.75
CA MET A 225 -3.56 -4.24 14.06
C MET A 225 -4.55 -3.61 15.06
N VAL A 226 -4.07 -2.63 15.83
CA VAL A 226 -4.77 -2.04 16.99
C VAL A 226 -5.81 -0.96 16.64
N ASP A 227 -5.99 -0.66 15.35
CA ASP A 227 -6.96 0.32 14.84
C ASP A 227 -8.06 -0.37 14.00
N VAL A 228 -8.41 -1.60 14.40
CA VAL A 228 -9.42 -2.42 13.71
C VAL A 228 -10.84 -1.91 13.97
N GLN A 229 -11.63 -1.82 12.91
CA GLN A 229 -13.05 -1.45 12.98
C GLN A 229 -13.91 -2.67 13.35
N GLN A 230 -14.67 -2.60 14.43
CA GLN A 230 -15.48 -3.72 14.94
C GLN A 230 -16.85 -3.83 14.23
N THR A 231 -16.86 -4.06 12.91
CA THR A 231 -18.09 -4.04 12.08
C THR A 231 -18.88 -5.35 12.05
N ASN A 232 -18.37 -6.41 12.66
CA ASN A 232 -19.03 -7.72 12.75
C ASN A 232 -18.50 -8.51 13.96
N GLU A 233 -19.19 -9.58 14.33
CA GLU A 233 -18.88 -10.42 15.49
C GLU A 233 -17.43 -10.93 15.50
N LYS A 234 -16.91 -11.36 14.34
CA LYS A 234 -15.50 -11.78 14.21
C LYS A 234 -14.54 -10.65 14.57
N LEU A 235 -14.83 -9.41 14.17
CA LEU A 235 -13.97 -8.26 14.46
C LEU A 235 -14.08 -7.79 15.92
N VAL A 236 -15.24 -7.95 16.57
CA VAL A 236 -15.39 -7.72 18.01
C VAL A 236 -14.51 -8.70 18.80
N VAL A 237 -14.61 -9.99 18.51
CA VAL A 237 -13.77 -11.02 19.16
C VAL A 237 -12.28 -10.78 18.86
N ARG A 238 -11.95 -10.33 17.65
CA ARG A 238 -10.58 -9.96 17.29
C ARG A 238 -10.06 -8.80 18.12
N GLY A 239 -10.88 -7.76 18.34
CA GLY A 239 -10.55 -6.63 19.21
C GLY A 239 -10.20 -7.08 20.63
N GLN A 240 -11.02 -7.95 21.23
CA GLN A 240 -10.76 -8.53 22.55
C GLN A 240 -9.43 -9.29 22.59
N ASN A 241 -9.18 -10.16 21.60
CA ASN A 241 -7.93 -10.92 21.52
C ASN A 241 -6.71 -10.00 21.37
N ILE A 242 -6.83 -8.90 20.61
CA ILE A 242 -5.74 -7.93 20.44
C ILE A 242 -5.42 -7.23 21.77
N VAL A 243 -6.44 -6.81 22.54
CA VAL A 243 -6.22 -6.20 23.85
C VAL A 243 -5.53 -7.18 24.79
N MET A 244 -6.01 -8.43 24.83
CA MET A 244 -5.40 -9.48 25.66
C MET A 244 -3.94 -9.73 25.27
N GLU A 245 -3.63 -9.88 23.99
CA GLU A 245 -2.27 -10.14 23.51
C GLU A 245 -1.32 -8.96 23.78
N ALA A 246 -1.82 -7.73 23.62
CA ALA A 246 -1.02 -6.53 23.79
C ALA A 246 -0.67 -6.23 25.26
N THR A 247 -1.50 -6.69 26.22
CA THR A 247 -1.41 -6.28 27.63
C THR A 247 -1.24 -7.44 28.61
N GLY A 248 -1.53 -8.67 28.20
CA GLY A 248 -1.55 -9.85 29.07
C GLY A 248 -2.75 -9.93 30.02
N CYS A 249 -3.76 -9.05 29.86
CA CYS A 249 -4.95 -9.06 30.72
C CYS A 249 -5.90 -10.24 30.42
N THR A 250 -6.88 -10.46 31.31
CA THR A 250 -7.92 -11.47 31.09
C THR A 250 -8.95 -11.00 30.05
N ARG A 251 -9.74 -11.95 29.52
CA ARG A 251 -10.81 -11.64 28.57
C ARG A 251 -11.85 -10.70 29.18
N GLU A 252 -12.19 -10.88 30.45
CA GLU A 252 -13.16 -10.05 31.17
C GLU A 252 -12.67 -8.60 31.26
N HIS A 253 -11.39 -8.40 31.62
CA HIS A 253 -10.77 -7.07 31.61
C HIS A 253 -10.72 -6.46 30.21
N ALA A 254 -10.38 -7.24 29.18
CA ALA A 254 -10.37 -6.75 27.80
C ALA A 254 -11.76 -6.31 27.33
N ILE A 255 -12.82 -7.06 27.68
CA ILE A 255 -14.21 -6.69 27.36
C ILE A 255 -14.58 -5.38 28.06
N GLN A 256 -14.26 -5.24 29.34
CA GLN A 256 -14.57 -4.04 30.11
C GLN A 256 -13.81 -2.82 29.56
N ALA A 257 -12.50 -2.92 29.37
CA ALA A 257 -11.69 -1.83 28.82
C ALA A 257 -12.14 -1.40 27.41
N LEU A 258 -12.57 -2.36 26.58
CA LEU A 258 -13.16 -2.04 25.27
C LEU A 258 -14.51 -1.34 25.40
N ALA A 259 -15.37 -1.76 26.34
CA ALA A 259 -16.64 -1.09 26.58
C ALA A 259 -16.43 0.36 27.05
N ASP A 260 -15.52 0.57 27.99
CA ASP A 260 -15.17 1.88 28.53
C ASP A 260 -14.54 2.79 27.47
N ALA A 261 -13.76 2.20 26.54
CA ALA A 261 -13.17 2.89 25.40
C ALA A 261 -14.12 3.05 24.19
N GLY A 262 -15.42 2.71 24.31
CA GLY A 262 -16.38 2.82 23.21
C GLY A 262 -16.05 1.93 22.00
N GLY A 263 -15.36 0.81 22.23
CA GLY A 263 -14.89 -0.12 21.20
C GLY A 263 -13.52 0.25 20.60
N HIS A 264 -12.89 1.35 21.03
CA HIS A 264 -11.60 1.78 20.50
C HIS A 264 -10.44 0.96 21.09
N VAL A 265 -10.00 -0.05 20.35
CA VAL A 265 -8.98 -1.04 20.76
C VAL A 265 -7.70 -0.36 21.27
N LYS A 266 -7.23 0.68 20.58
CA LYS A 266 -6.01 1.39 20.94
C LYS A 266 -6.10 2.07 22.31
N THR A 267 -7.24 2.71 22.59
CA THR A 267 -7.50 3.35 23.89
C THR A 267 -7.61 2.31 24.99
N ALA A 268 -8.30 1.20 24.75
CA ALA A 268 -8.37 0.09 25.70
C ALA A 268 -6.98 -0.47 26.05
N ILE A 269 -6.09 -0.63 25.06
CA ILE A 269 -4.71 -1.08 25.29
C ILE A 269 -3.96 -0.09 26.20
N VAL A 270 -4.02 1.21 25.89
CA VAL A 270 -3.31 2.23 26.68
C VAL A 270 -3.88 2.34 28.10
N SER A 271 -5.19 2.31 28.25
CA SER A 271 -5.87 2.31 29.56
C SER A 271 -5.39 1.14 30.43
N VAL A 272 -5.35 -0.07 29.88
CA VAL A 272 -4.89 -1.25 30.63
C VAL A 272 -3.39 -1.20 30.93
N LEU A 273 -2.54 -0.74 30.00
CA LEU A 273 -1.10 -0.67 30.20
C LEU A 273 -0.67 0.41 31.20
N LEU A 274 -1.43 1.50 31.30
CA LEU A 274 -1.16 2.62 32.22
C LEU A 274 -1.98 2.56 33.51
N ASP A 275 -2.86 1.57 33.65
CA ASP A 275 -3.81 1.46 34.77
C ASP A 275 -4.59 2.78 35.00
N CYS A 276 -5.11 3.34 33.90
CA CYS A 276 -5.81 4.62 33.89
C CYS A 276 -7.18 4.50 33.21
N ASP A 277 -8.06 5.49 33.40
CA ASP A 277 -9.36 5.47 32.75
C ASP A 277 -9.26 5.72 31.22
N ALA A 278 -10.34 5.43 30.50
CA ALA A 278 -10.37 5.55 29.05
C ALA A 278 -10.18 7.00 28.54
N GLU A 279 -10.54 8.01 29.33
CA GLU A 279 -10.38 9.42 28.97
C GLU A 279 -8.91 9.82 29.07
N GLN A 280 -8.24 9.48 30.17
CA GLN A 280 -6.81 9.67 30.37
C GLN A 280 -6.00 8.94 29.29
N ALA A 281 -6.37 7.71 28.96
CA ALA A 281 -5.75 6.94 27.89
C ALA A 281 -5.92 7.58 26.51
N ALA A 282 -7.11 8.14 26.22
CA ALA A 282 -7.36 8.86 24.98
C ALA A 282 -6.50 10.13 24.86
N VAL A 283 -6.38 10.90 25.96
CA VAL A 283 -5.50 12.09 26.01
C VAL A 283 -4.03 11.71 25.83
N ALA A 284 -3.57 10.63 26.45
CA ALA A 284 -2.20 10.13 26.28
C ALA A 284 -1.93 9.71 24.82
N LEU A 285 -2.89 9.04 24.17
CA LEU A 285 -2.80 8.68 22.76
C LEU A 285 -2.77 9.91 21.85
N GLU A 286 -3.60 10.91 22.10
CA GLU A 286 -3.63 12.14 21.30
C GLU A 286 -2.28 12.87 21.35
N ARG A 287 -1.72 13.04 22.56
CA ARG A 287 -0.37 13.62 22.76
C ARG A 287 0.71 12.83 22.05
N ALA A 288 0.56 11.50 22.01
CA ALA A 288 1.45 10.59 21.30
C ALA A 288 1.14 10.45 19.80
N ARG A 289 0.24 11.26 19.24
CA ARG A 289 -0.20 11.20 17.84
C ARG A 289 -0.66 9.79 17.42
N GLY A 290 -1.38 9.12 18.31
CA GLY A 290 -1.90 7.77 18.08
C GLY A 290 -0.88 6.63 18.22
N HIS A 291 0.35 6.89 18.64
CA HIS A 291 1.35 5.84 18.88
C HIS A 291 1.24 5.26 20.30
N VAL A 292 0.74 4.02 20.43
CA VAL A 292 0.60 3.32 21.72
C VAL A 292 1.92 3.28 22.50
N ARG A 293 3.03 2.90 21.85
CA ARG A 293 4.33 2.79 22.52
C ARG A 293 4.80 4.11 23.11
N THR A 294 4.61 5.21 22.37
CA THR A 294 4.96 6.55 22.83
C THR A 294 4.05 7.03 23.95
N ALA A 295 2.74 6.74 23.87
CA ALA A 295 1.78 7.08 24.93
C ALA A 295 2.16 6.42 26.27
N VAL A 296 2.52 5.14 26.23
CA VAL A 296 2.88 4.38 27.43
C VAL A 296 4.21 4.85 28.02
N SER A 297 5.28 4.95 27.23
CA SER A 297 6.60 5.36 27.73
C SER A 297 6.70 6.84 28.12
N GLY A 298 5.81 7.69 27.62
CA GLY A 298 5.73 9.10 28.01
C GLY A 298 5.19 9.30 29.42
N HIS A 299 4.31 8.41 29.89
CA HIS A 299 3.70 8.47 31.21
C HIS A 299 4.68 8.06 32.32
N GLU A 300 5.46 6.99 32.08
CA GLU A 300 6.51 6.54 33.02
C GLU A 300 7.54 7.63 33.33
N LYS A 301 7.83 8.52 32.38
CA LYS A 301 8.74 9.66 32.58
C LYS A 301 8.09 10.81 33.34
N SER A 302 6.81 11.11 33.09
CA SER A 302 6.13 12.19 33.82
C SER A 302 5.92 11.88 35.30
N ASP A 303 5.69 10.61 35.65
CA ASP A 303 5.55 10.18 37.04
C ASP A 303 6.90 10.16 37.78
N ALA A 304 7.99 9.88 37.06
CA ALA A 304 9.35 9.95 37.60
C ALA A 304 9.83 11.39 37.83
N ASP A 305 9.42 12.35 37.00
CA ASP A 305 9.77 13.77 37.16
C ASP A 305 8.87 14.52 38.16
N ALA A 306 7.74 13.93 38.56
CA ALA A 306 6.80 14.48 39.55
C ALA A 306 7.03 13.99 40.99
N GLN A 307 8.01 13.10 41.21
CA GLN A 307 8.47 12.61 42.52
C GLN A 307 9.78 13.27 42.93
#